data_AF-A0A978TCH3-F1
#
_entry.id   AF-A0A978TCH3-F1
#
_cell.length_a   1.000
_cell.length_b   1.000
_cell.length_c   1.000
_cell.angle_alpha   90.00
_cell.angle_beta   90.00
_cell.angle_gamma   90.00
#
_symmetry.space_group_name_H-M   'P 1'
#
loop_
_entity.id
_entity.type
_entity.pdbx_description
1 polymer ?
#
loop_
_entity_poly.entity_id
_entity_poly.type
_entity_poly.pdbx_seq_one_letter_code
_entity_poly.pdbx_strand_id
1 'polypeptide(L)'
;MSVKTAKLIRQIRQAQQLGQAILALTGLTNLNLVYAFATETSLVINCRDYASLWQLDDAHTQIRQAINRMGLGITNIWIEKEGQCAYDL
;
A
#
# COMPACT_ATOMS: atom_id res chain seq x y z
N MET A 1 22.12 5.54 17.93
CA MET A 1 20.95 4.72 17.50
C MET A 1 21.31 3.25 17.66
N SER A 2 20.45 2.42 18.27
CA SER A 2 20.78 1.00 18.48
C SER A 2 20.75 0.20 17.16
N VAL A 3 21.51 -0.89 17.08
CA VAL A 3 21.48 -1.82 15.92
C VAL A 3 20.06 -2.32 15.66
N LYS A 4 19.28 -2.57 16.72
CA LYS A 4 17.87 -2.99 16.61
C LYS A 4 17.01 -1.90 15.97
N THR A 5 17.18 -0.64 16.39
CA THR A 5 16.46 0.51 15.83
C THR A 5 16.77 0.69 14.35
N ALA A 6 18.05 0.58 13.95
CA ALA A 6 18.46 0.70 12.55
C ALA A 6 17.84 -0.40 11.67
N LYS A 7 17.81 -1.64 12.18
CA LYS A 7 17.19 -2.78 11.49
C LYS A 7 15.69 -2.56 11.26
N LEU A 8 14.96 -2.10 12.28
CA LEU A 8 13.53 -1.82 12.19
C LEU A 8 13.22 -0.73 11.17
N ILE A 9 13.97 0.38 11.19
CA ILE A 9 13.81 1.47 10.21
C ILE A 9 14.03 0.95 8.78
N ARG A 10 15.02 0.08 8.56
CA ARG A 10 15.26 -0.52 7.24
C ARG A 10 14.08 -1.38 6.80
N GLN A 11 13.52 -2.20 7.69
CA GLN A 11 12.35 -3.03 7.36
C GLN A 11 11.12 -2.17 7.01
N ILE A 12 10.88 -1.08 7.75
CA ILE A 12 9.79 -0.13 7.45
C ILE A 12 9.98 0.48 6.06
N ARG A 13 11.20 0.93 5.72
CA ARG A 13 11.49 1.50 4.40
C ARG A 13 11.28 0.47 3.28
N GLN A 14 11.70 -0.77 3.48
CA GLN A 14 11.49 -1.85 2.52
C GLN A 14 10.00 -2.14 2.30
N ALA A 15 9.22 -2.20 3.38
CA ALA A 15 7.77 -2.37 3.31
C ALA A 15 7.11 -1.21 2.55
N GLN A 16 7.55 0.03 2.79
CA GLN A 16 7.05 1.21 2.07
C GLN A 16 7.39 1.19 0.58
N GLN A 17 8.64 0.84 0.25
CA GLN A 17 9.09 0.71 -1.13
C GLN A 17 8.31 -0.37 -1.88
N LEU A 18 8.02 -1.49 -1.24
CA LEU A 18 7.21 -2.54 -1.84
C LEU A 18 5.77 -2.08 -2.10
N GLY A 19 5.15 -1.39 -1.14
CA GLY A 19 3.82 -0.79 -1.33
C GLY A 19 3.77 0.19 -2.49
N GLN A 20 4.77 1.07 -2.60
CA GLN A 20 4.90 2.00 -3.72
C GLN A 20 5.11 1.29 -5.06
N ALA A 21 5.91 0.22 -5.09
CA ALA A 21 6.16 -0.56 -6.30
C ALA A 21 4.88 -1.25 -6.80
N ILE A 22 4.08 -1.81 -5.91
CA ILE A 22 2.78 -2.40 -6.27
C ILE A 22 1.88 -1.33 -6.90
N LEU A 23 1.77 -0.16 -6.27
CA LEU A 23 0.94 0.94 -6.77
C LEU A 23 1.42 1.47 -8.12
N ALA A 24 2.74 1.58 -8.33
CA ALA A 24 3.30 2.03 -9.60
C ALA A 24 2.90 1.13 -10.80
N LEU A 25 2.63 -0.16 -10.55
CA LEU A 25 2.20 -1.10 -11.59
C LEU A 25 0.71 -1.03 -11.92
N THR A 26 -0.09 -0.29 -11.15
CA THR A 26 -1.54 -0.16 -11.36
C THR A 26 -1.89 0.85 -12.44
N GLY A 27 -0.95 1.72 -12.82
CA GLY A 27 -1.20 2.86 -13.70
C GLY A 27 -2.00 3.99 -13.04
N LEU A 28 -2.29 3.90 -11.73
CA LEU A 28 -2.88 5.00 -10.97
C LEU A 28 -1.90 6.15 -10.91
N THR A 29 -2.27 7.25 -11.56
CA THR A 29 -1.50 8.49 -11.56
C THR A 29 -2.27 9.52 -10.74
N ASN A 30 -1.56 10.33 -9.96
CA ASN A 30 -2.12 11.43 -9.15
C ASN A 30 -2.95 11.04 -7.91
N LEU A 31 -2.58 9.97 -7.21
CA LEU A 31 -3.14 9.69 -5.88
C LEU A 31 -2.50 10.57 -4.82
N ASN A 32 -3.33 11.15 -3.95
CA ASN A 32 -2.87 11.93 -2.79
C ASN A 32 -2.58 11.01 -1.61
N LEU A 33 -1.49 10.24 -1.72
CA LEU A 33 -1.09 9.24 -0.74
C LEU A 33 -0.39 9.87 0.47
N VAL A 34 -0.71 9.38 1.67
CA VAL A 34 0.05 9.62 2.90
C VAL A 34 1.18 8.59 3.00
N TYR A 35 0.83 7.31 2.87
CA TYR A 35 1.79 6.21 2.79
C TYR A 35 1.19 5.01 2.07
N ALA A 36 2.05 4.12 1.61
CA ALA A 36 1.70 2.74 1.32
C ALA A 36 2.77 1.85 1.94
N PHE A 37 2.40 0.70 2.49
CA PHE A 37 3.35 -0.32 2.88
C PHE A 37 2.80 -1.71 2.63
N ALA A 38 3.68 -2.65 2.34
CA ALA A 38 3.35 -4.05 2.15
C ALA A 38 4.12 -4.93 3.12
N THR A 39 3.41 -5.88 3.72
CA THR A 39 3.97 -7.01 4.45
C THR A 39 3.88 -8.26 3.57
N GLU A 40 4.18 -9.41 4.14
CA GLU A 40 4.05 -10.70 3.44
C GLU A 40 2.60 -10.99 3.01
N THR A 41 1.62 -10.57 3.80
CA THR A 41 0.20 -10.94 3.62
C THR A 41 -0.74 -9.76 3.37
N SER A 42 -0.28 -8.53 3.63
CA SER A 42 -1.14 -7.35 3.61
C SER A 42 -0.50 -6.19 2.86
N LEU A 43 -1.29 -5.49 2.05
CA LEU A 43 -0.99 -4.18 1.51
C LEU A 43 -1.88 -3.14 2.21
N VAL A 44 -1.29 -2.08 2.76
CA VAL A 44 -2.02 -0.96 3.34
C VAL A 44 -1.72 0.29 2.53
N ILE A 45 -2.76 1.00 2.14
CA ILE A 45 -2.71 2.21 1.33
C ILE A 45 -3.47 3.29 2.08
N ASN A 46 -2.79 4.38 2.44
CA ASN A 46 -3.40 5.50 3.12
C ASN A 46 -3.39 6.73 2.21
N CYS A 47 -4.55 7.36 2.03
CA CYS A 47 -4.71 8.58 1.24
C CYS A 47 -5.31 9.74 2.06
N ARG A 48 -5.13 10.97 1.58
CA ARG A 48 -5.63 12.18 2.26
C ARG A 48 -7.09 12.50 1.95
N ASP A 49 -7.54 12.20 0.74
CA ASP A 49 -8.84 12.66 0.24
C ASP A 49 -9.73 11.53 -0.26
N TYR A 50 -11.03 11.82 -0.31
CA TYR A 50 -12.04 10.87 -0.78
C TYR A 50 -11.92 10.58 -2.28
N ALA A 51 -11.40 11.51 -3.08
CA ALA A 51 -11.21 11.31 -4.51
C ALA A 51 -10.15 10.22 -4.78
N SER A 52 -9.07 10.20 -4.01
CA SER A 52 -8.05 9.14 -4.06
C SER A 52 -8.59 7.82 -3.53
N LEU A 53 -9.40 7.86 -2.46
CA LEU A 53 -10.04 6.68 -1.89
C LEU A 53 -10.91 5.95 -2.94
N TRP A 54 -11.80 6.69 -3.62
CA TRP A 54 -12.66 6.10 -4.65
C TRP A 54 -11.87 5.55 -5.85
N GLN A 55 -10.83 6.26 -6.29
CA GLN A 55 -9.96 5.74 -7.36
C GLN A 55 -9.27 4.43 -6.96
N LEU A 56 -8.89 4.29 -5.69
CA LEU A 56 -8.27 3.08 -5.17
C LEU A 56 -9.26 1.91 -5.07
N ASP A 57 -10.52 2.19 -4.71
CA ASP A 57 -11.60 1.19 -4.73
C ASP A 57 -11.85 0.65 -6.14
N ASP A 58 -12.04 1.57 -7.10
CA ASP A 58 -12.28 1.23 -8.49
C ASP A 58 -11.10 0.44 -9.08
N ALA A 59 -9.89 0.69 -8.58
CA ALA A 59 -8.67 0.06 -9.02
C ALA A 59 -8.26 -1.20 -8.23
N HIS A 60 -9.12 -1.71 -7.34
CA HIS A 60 -8.82 -2.88 -6.51
C HIS A 60 -8.41 -4.11 -7.36
N THR A 61 -9.03 -4.29 -8.53
CA THR A 61 -8.67 -5.37 -9.47
C THR A 61 -7.27 -5.19 -10.03
N GLN A 62 -6.88 -3.98 -10.40
CA GLN A 62 -5.57 -3.62 -10.94
C GLN A 62 -4.50 -3.80 -9.87
N ILE A 63 -4.79 -3.44 -8.63
CA ILE A 63 -3.91 -3.67 -7.47
C ILE A 63 -3.67 -5.17 -7.28
N ARG A 64 -4.73 -6.00 -7.30
CA ARG A 64 -4.58 -7.47 -7.21
C ARG A 64 -3.78 -8.05 -8.37
N GLN A 65 -4.00 -7.55 -9.59
CA GLN A 65 -3.20 -7.97 -10.75
C GLN A 65 -1.72 -7.60 -10.60
N ALA A 66 -1.40 -6.42 -10.07
CA ALA A 66 -0.02 -6.01 -9.79
C ALA A 66 0.64 -6.94 -8.76
N ILE A 67 -0.05 -7.24 -7.65
CA ILE A 67 0.41 -8.19 -6.61
C ILE A 67 0.70 -9.56 -7.23
N ASN A 68 -0.22 -10.08 -8.04
CA ASN A 68 -0.07 -11.38 -8.69
C ASN A 68 1.09 -11.41 -9.69
N ARG A 69 1.28 -10.34 -10.48
CA ARG A 69 2.41 -10.20 -11.42
C ARG A 69 3.76 -10.20 -10.71
N MET A 70 3.81 -9.65 -9.49
CA MET A 70 5.00 -9.65 -8.66
C MET A 70 5.21 -10.97 -7.90
N GLY A 71 4.25 -11.91 -7.94
CA GLY A 71 4.33 -13.19 -7.24
C GLY A 71 4.29 -13.06 -5.71
N LEU A 72 3.61 -12.02 -5.19
CA LEU A 72 3.53 -11.76 -3.76
C LEU A 72 2.38 -12.53 -3.09
N GLY A 73 2.58 -13.00 -1.87
CA GLY A 73 1.58 -13.72 -1.07
C GLY A 73 0.53 -12.83 -0.37
N ILE A 74 0.31 -11.62 -0.86
CA ILE A 74 -0.58 -10.64 -0.23
C ILE A 74 -2.04 -11.01 -0.53
N THR A 75 -2.82 -11.25 0.51
CA THR A 75 -4.25 -11.59 0.41
C THR A 75 -5.15 -10.42 0.78
N ASN A 76 -4.68 -9.56 1.68
CA ASN A 76 -5.46 -8.48 2.28
C ASN A 76 -5.03 -7.13 1.72
N ILE A 77 -5.98 -6.29 1.32
CA ILE A 77 -5.73 -4.93 0.84
C ILE A 77 -6.57 -3.99 1.69
N TRP A 78 -5.90 -3.10 2.41
CA TRP A 78 -6.52 -2.14 3.33
C TRP A 78 -6.38 -0.75 2.74
N ILE A 79 -7.50 -0.05 2.57
CA ILE A 79 -7.51 1.30 2.04
C ILE A 79 -8.04 2.23 3.13
N GLU A 80 -7.21 3.16 3.53
CA GLU A 80 -7.44 4.06 4.66
C GLU A 80 -7.45 5.51 4.20
N LYS A 81 -8.20 6.33 4.92
CA LYS A 81 -8.15 7.78 4.77
C LYS A 81 -7.63 8.40 6.07
N GLU A 82 -6.51 9.12 6.00
CA GLU A 82 -5.93 9.88 7.13
C GLU A 82 -5.83 9.07 8.43
N GLY A 83 -5.29 7.86 8.34
CA GLY A 83 -5.16 6.91 9.47
C GLY A 83 -6.45 6.27 9.99
N GLN A 84 -7.61 6.54 9.39
CA GLN A 84 -8.86 5.84 9.69
C GLN A 84 -9.14 4.76 8.63
N CYS A 85 -9.44 3.54 9.06
CA CYS A 85 -9.93 2.51 8.15
C CYS A 85 -11.26 2.99 7.57
N ALA A 86 -11.31 3.18 6.24
CA ALA A 86 -12.54 3.61 5.59
C ALA A 86 -13.52 2.42 5.53
N TYR A 87 -13.02 1.22 5.17
CA TYR A 87 -13.71 -0.09 5.20
C TYR A 87 -12.70 -1.21 4.85
N ASP A 88 -13.01 -2.45 5.26
CA ASP A 88 -12.25 -3.67 4.89
C ASP A 88 -12.86 -4.30 3.62
N LEU A 89 -12.02 -4.73 2.65
CA LEU A 89 -12.41 -5.41 1.40
C LEU A 89 -11.91 -6.86 1.31
#